data_AF-A0A948PWC1-F1
#
_entry.id   AF-A0A948PWC1-F1
#
_cell.length_a   1.000
_cell.length_b   1.000
_cell.length_c   1.000
_cell.angle_alpha   90.00
_cell.angle_beta   90.00
_cell.angle_gamma   90.00
#
_symmetry.space_group_name_H-M   'P 1'
#
loop_
_entity.id
_entity.type
_entity.pdbx_description
1 polymer ?
#
loop_
_entity_poly.entity_id
_entity_poly.type
_entity_poly.pdbx_seq_one_letter_code
_entity_poly.pdbx_strand_id
1 'polypeptide(L)'
;MNSVERITAAFTGQLPDRVPVASWLSLPLIRRLVPDTGPSELFDRWIEDPCGSIIALQENLGLDPIVITFSEHTGEVHLWPEKIFRWPDEALETWREEKQTIDRGPGFRVVRHVVTTPEGELRWTYRVEDNSLWPLEYMLKAESDLDLLQYRPDPQLLNIARLKEMALKVGDRGLFNHCIPGVWDQATELRGATQVMMDLYERPKWLKRLLAAIKGRLICHVRRLGQTGIHAIVLDE
;
A
#
# COMPACT_ATOMS: atom_id res chain seq x y z
N MET A 1 20.95 17.21 15.09
CA MET A 1 19.62 17.06 14.45
C MET A 1 18.99 15.78 14.98
N ASN A 2 17.67 15.75 15.20
CA ASN A 2 16.97 14.48 15.36
C ASN A 2 16.87 13.76 14.00
N SER A 3 16.36 12.52 13.98
CA SER A 3 16.28 11.71 12.76
C SER A 3 15.39 12.35 11.70
N VAL A 4 14.27 12.95 12.09
CA VAL A 4 13.34 13.63 11.17
C VAL A 4 14.01 14.84 10.53
N GLU A 5 14.60 15.73 11.33
CA GLU A 5 15.34 16.91 10.85
C GLU A 5 16.45 16.52 9.87
N ARG A 6 17.22 15.47 10.20
CA ARG A 6 18.32 14.98 9.37
C ARG A 6 17.83 14.45 8.02
N ILE A 7 16.78 13.63 8.02
CA ILE A 7 16.20 13.08 6.80
C ILE A 7 15.55 14.19 5.96
N THR A 8 14.79 15.09 6.58
CA THR A 8 14.16 16.23 5.88
C THR A 8 15.21 17.17 5.28
N ALA A 9 16.31 17.45 5.99
CA ALA A 9 17.41 18.25 5.43
C ALA A 9 17.96 17.60 4.15
N ALA A 10 18.23 16.30 4.18
CA ALA A 10 18.70 15.56 3.02
C ALA A 10 17.70 15.60 1.84
N PHE A 11 16.40 15.38 2.08
CA PHE A 11 15.38 15.43 1.02
C PHE A 11 15.19 16.82 0.41
N THR A 12 15.45 17.88 1.18
CA THR A 12 15.26 19.27 0.74
C THR A 12 16.55 19.93 0.22
N GLY A 13 17.63 19.15 0.08
CA GLY A 13 18.92 19.63 -0.41
C GLY A 13 19.69 20.51 0.59
N GLN A 14 19.30 20.51 1.87
CA GLN A 14 20.05 21.14 2.96
C GLN A 14 21.16 20.20 3.45
N LEU A 15 22.17 20.75 4.14
CA LEU A 15 23.27 19.96 4.69
C LEU A 15 22.85 19.34 6.05
N PRO A 16 22.72 18.00 6.16
CA PRO A 16 22.48 17.36 7.44
C PRO A 16 23.76 17.30 8.31
N ASP A 17 23.60 17.02 9.60
CA ASP A 17 24.73 16.84 10.54
C ASP A 17 25.55 15.57 10.28
N ARG A 18 24.93 14.55 9.69
CA ARG A 18 25.57 13.37 9.07
C ARG A 18 24.66 12.82 7.97
N VAL A 19 25.18 11.92 7.14
CA VAL A 19 24.34 11.17 6.18
C VAL A 19 23.25 10.39 6.95
N PRO A 20 21.94 10.62 6.68
CA PRO A 20 20.89 9.81 7.25
C PRO A 20 20.93 8.39 6.67
N VAL A 21 20.77 7.39 7.52
CA VAL A 21 20.74 5.97 7.14
C VAL A 21 19.46 5.37 7.68
N ALA A 22 18.47 5.28 6.80
CA ALA A 22 17.21 4.60 7.06
C ALA A 22 17.13 3.34 6.19
N SER A 23 16.56 2.26 6.73
CA SER A 23 16.46 0.99 6.01
C SER A 23 15.12 0.33 6.26
N TRP A 24 14.52 -0.20 5.20
CA TRP A 24 13.38 -1.09 5.35
C TRP A 24 13.85 -2.44 5.90
N LEU A 25 13.47 -2.73 7.14
CA LEU A 25 13.72 -4.02 7.77
C LEU A 25 12.68 -5.03 7.25
N SER A 26 13.14 -6.10 6.61
CA SER A 26 12.25 -7.16 6.12
C SER A 26 11.60 -7.90 7.29
N LEU A 27 10.35 -8.35 7.11
CA LEU A 27 9.64 -9.13 8.14
C LEU A 27 10.43 -10.36 8.61
N PRO A 28 11.11 -11.14 7.74
CA PRO A 28 11.98 -12.23 8.20
C PRO A 28 13.11 -11.78 9.13
N LEU A 29 13.72 -10.62 8.88
CA LEU A 29 14.75 -10.07 9.77
C LEU A 29 14.15 -9.63 11.10
N ILE A 30 13.05 -8.89 11.08
CA ILE A 30 12.42 -8.40 12.30
C ILE A 30 12.00 -9.56 13.20
N ARG A 31 11.43 -10.64 12.63
CA ARG A 31 11.07 -11.86 13.37
C ARG A 31 12.25 -12.58 14.03
N ARG A 32 13.47 -12.40 13.51
CA ARG A 32 14.69 -12.91 14.18
C ARG A 32 15.14 -12.03 15.34
N LEU A 33 14.89 -10.72 15.26
CA LEU A 33 15.26 -9.74 16.28
C LEU A 33 14.23 -9.63 17.40
N VAL A 34 12.97 -9.96 17.11
CA VAL A 34 11.85 -9.96 18.06
C VAL A 34 11.20 -11.35 17.99
N PRO A 35 11.76 -12.35 18.70
CA PRO A 35 11.24 -13.72 18.67
C PRO A 35 9.83 -13.79 19.28
N ASP A 36 9.12 -14.87 18.97
CA ASP A 36 7.82 -15.23 19.57
C ASP A 36 6.63 -14.31 19.26
N THR A 37 6.71 -13.52 18.18
CA THR A 37 5.59 -12.67 17.72
C THR A 37 5.19 -13.04 16.29
N GLY A 38 3.90 -13.34 16.07
CA GLY A 38 3.36 -13.56 14.72
C GLY A 38 3.32 -12.27 13.88
N PRO A 39 3.22 -12.35 12.54
CA PRO A 39 3.16 -11.15 11.69
C PRO A 39 2.05 -10.17 12.07
N SER A 40 0.84 -10.66 12.40
CA SER A 40 -0.27 -9.79 12.84
C SER A 40 0.02 -9.09 14.16
N GLU A 41 0.59 -9.80 15.14
CA GLU A 41 0.88 -9.24 16.47
C GLU A 41 2.00 -8.20 16.41
N LEU A 42 2.99 -8.42 15.54
CA LEU A 42 4.05 -7.43 15.26
C LEU A 42 3.43 -6.12 14.79
N PHE A 43 2.50 -6.21 13.84
CA PHE A 43 1.77 -5.08 13.32
C PHE A 43 0.90 -4.40 14.39
N ASP A 44 0.14 -5.16 15.18
CA ASP A 44 -0.66 -4.59 16.27
C ASP A 44 0.21 -3.81 17.26
N ARG A 45 1.37 -4.35 17.63
CA ARG A 45 2.35 -3.67 18.50
C ARG A 45 2.89 -2.38 17.89
N TRP A 46 3.17 -2.36 16.58
CA TRP A 46 3.64 -1.16 15.88
C TRP A 46 2.56 -0.07 15.80
N ILE A 47 1.28 -0.45 15.73
CA ILE A 47 0.15 0.50 15.72
C ILE A 47 -0.09 1.07 17.12
N GLU A 48 -0.03 0.22 18.15
CA GLU A 48 -0.28 0.60 19.53
C GLU A 48 0.84 1.49 20.10
N ASP A 49 2.09 1.08 19.91
CA ASP A 49 3.30 1.76 20.38
C ASP A 49 4.42 1.71 19.33
N PRO A 50 4.37 2.54 18.27
CA PRO A 50 5.42 2.59 17.25
C PRO A 50 6.79 2.96 17.84
N CYS A 51 6.78 3.79 18.88
CA CYS A 51 7.92 4.36 19.56
C CYS A 51 8.72 3.33 20.38
N GLY A 52 8.04 2.45 21.11
CA GLY A 52 8.65 1.35 21.87
C GLY A 52 8.78 0.04 21.09
N SER A 53 8.49 0.05 19.79
CA SER A 53 8.58 -1.13 18.91
C SER A 53 9.52 -0.90 17.73
N ILE A 54 8.98 -0.60 16.54
CA ILE A 54 9.74 -0.52 15.29
C ILE A 54 10.74 0.65 15.30
N ILE A 55 10.43 1.75 15.97
CA ILE A 55 11.36 2.88 16.12
C ILE A 55 12.52 2.49 17.02
N ALA A 56 12.25 2.02 18.24
CA ALA A 56 13.28 1.57 19.17
C ALA A 56 14.18 0.48 18.57
N LEU A 57 13.60 -0.46 17.80
CA LEU A 57 14.37 -1.48 17.10
C LEU A 57 15.38 -0.87 16.12
N GLN A 58 14.96 0.11 15.32
CA GLN A 58 15.85 0.79 14.37
C GLN A 58 16.91 1.64 15.07
N GLU A 59 16.55 2.35 16.15
CA GLU A 59 17.50 3.11 16.99
C GLU A 59 18.59 2.20 17.55
N ASN A 60 18.22 1.01 18.05
CA ASN A 60 19.16 0.02 18.59
C ASN A 60 20.12 -0.53 17.52
N LEU A 61 19.74 -0.48 16.24
CA LEU A 61 20.58 -0.84 15.11
C LEU A 61 21.44 0.33 14.60
N GLY A 62 21.33 1.52 15.22
CA GLY A 62 22.04 2.73 14.81
C GLY A 62 21.47 3.40 13.56
N LEU A 63 20.23 3.09 13.20
CA LEU A 63 19.54 3.67 12.05
C LEU A 63 18.80 4.96 12.42
N ASP A 64 18.55 5.78 11.42
CA ASP A 64 17.56 6.86 11.48
C ASP A 64 16.16 6.23 11.33
N PRO A 65 15.30 6.24 12.37
CA PRO A 65 14.08 5.44 12.37
C PRO A 65 13.07 5.92 11.33
N ILE A 66 12.48 4.96 10.64
CA ILE A 66 11.38 5.20 9.71
C ILE A 66 10.22 4.26 10.00
N VAL A 67 8.99 4.77 9.88
CA VAL A 67 7.79 3.93 9.88
C VAL A 67 7.28 3.90 8.45
N ILE A 68 7.28 2.71 7.85
CA ILE A 68 6.75 2.50 6.50
C ILE A 68 5.37 1.86 6.60
N THR A 69 4.41 2.46 5.93
CA THR A 69 3.07 1.92 5.71
C THR A 69 2.78 1.88 4.22
N PHE A 70 1.85 1.04 3.79
CA PHE A 70 1.50 0.84 2.38
C PHE A 70 0.01 1.05 2.19
N SER A 71 -0.41 1.53 1.02
CA SER A 71 -1.84 1.63 0.69
C SER A 71 -2.45 0.24 0.49
N GLU A 72 -3.78 0.16 0.43
CA GLU A 72 -4.44 -1.08 0.02
C GLU A 72 -4.23 -1.29 -1.49
N HIS A 73 -3.35 -2.21 -1.86
CA HIS A 73 -3.11 -2.63 -3.24
C HIS A 73 -4.08 -3.71 -3.69
N THR A 74 -4.29 -3.79 -5.01
CA THR A 74 -5.12 -4.85 -5.61
C THR A 74 -4.28 -6.12 -5.70
N GLY A 75 -4.51 -7.09 -4.81
CA GLY A 75 -3.76 -8.35 -4.80
C GLY A 75 -2.64 -8.43 -3.77
N GLU A 76 -2.53 -7.47 -2.84
CA GLU A 76 -1.59 -7.58 -1.71
C GLU A 76 -2.09 -8.45 -0.54
N VAL A 77 -1.15 -8.89 0.30
CA VAL A 77 -1.45 -9.48 1.61
C VAL A 77 -1.84 -8.31 2.49
N HIS A 78 -3.14 -8.07 2.55
CA HIS A 78 -3.74 -6.90 3.17
C HIS A 78 -3.50 -6.73 4.70
N LEU A 79 -2.68 -7.55 5.34
CA LEU A 79 -2.58 -7.59 6.80
C LEU A 79 -2.11 -6.28 7.43
N TRP A 80 -1.20 -5.54 6.77
CA TRP A 80 -0.72 -4.26 7.30
C TRP A 80 -1.66 -3.09 6.93
N PRO A 81 -2.03 -2.89 5.65
CA PRO A 81 -2.96 -1.82 5.27
C PRO A 81 -4.37 -1.96 5.90
N GLU A 82 -4.98 -3.15 5.96
CA GLU A 82 -6.33 -3.35 6.55
C GLU A 82 -6.39 -3.02 8.05
N LYS A 83 -5.25 -3.01 8.75
CA LYS A 83 -5.19 -2.64 10.17
C LYS A 83 -5.18 -1.13 10.40
N ILE A 84 -4.80 -0.36 9.37
CA ILE A 84 -4.57 1.10 9.45
C ILE A 84 -5.65 1.86 8.69
N PHE A 85 -6.17 1.27 7.61
CA PHE A 85 -7.22 1.84 6.78
C PHE A 85 -8.52 1.08 6.92
N ARG A 86 -9.62 1.81 6.80
CA ARG A 86 -10.95 1.23 6.72
C ARG A 86 -11.82 2.08 5.82
N TRP A 87 -12.52 1.44 4.90
CA TRP A 87 -13.60 2.07 4.16
C TRP A 87 -14.88 2.05 4.99
N PRO A 88 -15.62 3.17 5.08
CA PRO A 88 -16.97 3.13 5.62
C PRO A 88 -17.90 2.36 4.65
N ASP A 89 -18.96 1.77 5.17
CA ASP A 89 -19.85 0.90 4.39
C ASP A 89 -20.47 1.65 3.20
N GLU A 90 -20.79 2.94 3.40
CA GLU A 90 -21.32 3.81 2.35
C GLU A 90 -20.35 3.97 1.17
N ALA A 91 -19.03 3.98 1.42
CA ALA A 91 -18.02 4.08 0.36
C ALA A 91 -17.91 2.79 -0.47
N LEU A 92 -18.40 1.67 0.06
CA LEU A 92 -18.35 0.35 -0.57
C LEU A 92 -19.69 -0.04 -1.24
N GLU A 93 -20.72 0.81 -1.17
CA GLU A 93 -22.07 0.46 -1.61
C GLU A 93 -22.12 -0.07 -3.05
N THR A 94 -21.34 0.56 -3.95
CA THR A 94 -21.22 0.23 -5.37
C THR A 94 -20.00 -0.62 -5.72
N TRP A 95 -19.18 -1.00 -4.73
CA TRP A 95 -17.97 -1.80 -4.91
C TRP A 95 -17.90 -2.88 -3.84
N ARG A 96 -18.60 -3.99 -4.08
CA ARG A 96 -18.73 -5.07 -3.11
C ARG A 96 -17.76 -6.18 -3.46
N GLU A 97 -16.72 -6.32 -2.66
CA GLU A 97 -15.68 -7.33 -2.86
C GLU A 97 -15.95 -8.59 -2.05
N GLU A 98 -15.87 -9.75 -2.71
CA GLU A 98 -15.87 -11.07 -2.12
C GLU A 98 -14.54 -11.76 -2.38
N LYS A 99 -13.93 -12.30 -1.32
CA LYS A 99 -12.66 -13.05 -1.38
C LYS A 99 -12.92 -14.52 -1.10
N GLN A 100 -12.59 -15.39 -2.05
CA GLN A 100 -12.75 -16.84 -1.92
C GLN A 100 -11.40 -17.55 -2.05
N THR A 101 -11.03 -18.35 -1.05
CA THR A 101 -9.90 -19.28 -1.21
C THR A 101 -10.33 -20.46 -2.07
N ILE A 102 -9.78 -20.57 -3.28
CA ILE A 102 -10.17 -21.58 -4.28
C ILE A 102 -9.20 -22.77 -4.33
N ASP A 103 -7.99 -22.62 -3.80
CA ASP A 103 -7.01 -23.69 -3.68
C ASP A 103 -6.09 -23.43 -2.47
N ARG A 104 -5.52 -24.50 -1.91
CA ARG A 104 -4.60 -24.43 -0.77
C ARG A 104 -3.61 -25.59 -0.81
N GLY A 105 -2.36 -25.32 -0.45
CA GLY A 105 -1.34 -26.34 -0.27
C GLY A 105 -0.32 -25.95 0.80
N PRO A 106 0.71 -26.77 1.01
CA PRO A 106 1.78 -26.44 1.95
C PRO A 106 2.47 -25.13 1.54
N GLY A 107 2.37 -24.10 2.38
CA GLY A 107 3.02 -22.80 2.15
C GLY A 107 2.35 -21.90 1.10
N PHE A 108 1.16 -22.24 0.59
CA PHE A 108 0.43 -21.36 -0.31
C PHE A 108 -1.10 -21.50 -0.24
N ARG A 109 -1.77 -20.44 -0.67
CA ARG A 109 -3.22 -20.45 -0.98
C ARG A 109 -3.48 -19.66 -2.25
N VAL A 110 -4.51 -20.02 -2.99
CA VAL A 110 -4.99 -19.26 -4.15
C VAL A 110 -6.28 -18.57 -3.77
N VAL A 111 -6.32 -17.26 -3.92
CA VAL A 111 -7.47 -16.43 -3.57
C VAL A 111 -8.02 -15.81 -4.85
N ARG A 112 -9.31 -16.02 -5.08
CA ARG A 112 -10.08 -15.35 -6.11
C ARG A 112 -10.85 -14.20 -5.48
N HIS A 113 -10.82 -13.08 -6.16
CA HIS A 113 -11.59 -11.89 -5.82
C HIS A 113 -12.66 -11.68 -6.88
N VAL A 114 -13.85 -11.36 -6.41
CA VAL A 114 -14.97 -10.94 -7.24
C VAL A 114 -15.47 -9.63 -6.68
N VAL A 115 -15.50 -8.59 -7.51
CA VAL A 115 -16.11 -7.31 -7.19
C VAL A 115 -17.39 -7.17 -7.99
N THR A 116 -18.50 -7.01 -7.29
CA THR A 116 -19.79 -6.70 -7.89
C THR A 116 -20.01 -5.19 -7.87
N THR A 117 -20.32 -4.65 -9.04
CA THR A 117 -20.70 -3.24 -9.26
C THR A 117 -22.11 -3.16 -9.85
N PRO A 118 -22.74 -1.98 -9.91
CA PRO A 118 -24.07 -1.83 -10.53
C PRO A 118 -24.14 -2.24 -12.01
N GLU A 119 -23.03 -2.14 -12.75
CA GLU A 119 -22.99 -2.39 -14.20
C GLU A 119 -22.29 -3.69 -14.60
N GLY A 120 -21.77 -4.46 -13.63
CA GLY A 120 -21.12 -5.73 -13.91
C GLY A 120 -20.15 -6.19 -12.83
N GLU A 121 -19.39 -7.22 -13.14
CA GLU A 121 -18.46 -7.85 -12.21
C GLU A 121 -17.02 -7.81 -12.73
N LEU A 122 -16.10 -7.53 -11.82
CA LEU A 122 -14.66 -7.65 -12.03
C LEU A 122 -14.15 -8.85 -11.25
N ARG A 123 -13.18 -9.59 -11.81
CA ARG A 123 -12.59 -10.76 -11.15
C ARG A 123 -11.10 -10.81 -11.35
N TRP A 124 -10.36 -11.23 -10.33
CA TRP A 124 -8.93 -11.50 -10.44
C TRP A 124 -8.54 -12.60 -9.45
N THR A 125 -7.39 -13.20 -9.69
CA THR A 125 -6.92 -14.35 -8.90
C THR A 125 -5.43 -14.21 -8.63
N TYR A 126 -5.01 -14.47 -7.40
CA TYR A 126 -3.60 -14.51 -7.03
C TYR A 126 -3.28 -15.71 -6.15
N ARG A 127 -2.03 -16.16 -6.23
CA ARG A 127 -1.43 -17.12 -5.31
C ARG A 127 -0.66 -16.35 -4.24
N VAL A 128 -1.00 -16.62 -2.99
CA VAL A 128 -0.33 -16.11 -1.80
C VAL A 128 0.62 -17.17 -1.29
N GLU A 129 1.87 -16.77 -1.07
CA GLU A 129 2.89 -17.54 -0.36
C GLU A 129 3.37 -16.72 0.84
N ASP A 130 4.29 -17.26 1.65
CA ASP A 130 4.68 -16.63 2.92
C ASP A 130 5.22 -15.20 2.79
N ASN A 131 5.91 -14.88 1.68
CA ASN A 131 6.52 -13.56 1.45
C ASN A 131 6.33 -13.03 0.02
N SER A 132 5.44 -13.65 -0.77
CA SER A 132 5.28 -13.35 -2.19
C SER A 132 3.83 -13.53 -2.64
N LEU A 133 3.49 -12.79 -3.68
CA LEU A 133 2.20 -12.82 -4.34
C LEU A 133 2.41 -12.97 -5.83
N TRP A 134 1.62 -13.84 -6.43
CA TRP A 134 1.71 -14.15 -7.85
C TRP A 134 0.34 -13.93 -8.49
N PRO A 135 0.17 -12.88 -9.31
CA PRO A 135 -1.07 -12.72 -10.06
C PRO A 135 -1.20 -13.88 -11.06
N LEU A 136 -2.32 -14.59 -10.97
CA LEU A 136 -2.68 -15.68 -11.88
C LEU A 136 -3.66 -15.20 -12.96
N GLU A 137 -4.51 -14.23 -12.59
CA GLU A 137 -5.52 -13.63 -13.46
C GLU A 137 -5.67 -12.16 -13.08
N TYR A 138 -5.61 -11.27 -14.07
CA TYR A 138 -5.73 -9.82 -13.88
C TYR A 138 -7.19 -9.35 -13.94
N MET A 139 -7.47 -8.20 -13.31
CA MET A 139 -8.80 -7.62 -13.20
C MET A 139 -9.36 -7.17 -14.56
N LEU A 140 -8.58 -6.41 -15.33
CA LEU A 140 -8.98 -5.79 -16.59
C LEU A 140 -8.64 -6.67 -17.80
N LYS A 141 -9.66 -7.31 -18.37
CA LYS A 141 -9.53 -8.23 -19.51
C LYS A 141 -10.07 -7.60 -20.79
N ALA A 142 -11.25 -7.00 -20.71
CA ALA A 142 -11.92 -6.31 -21.80
C ALA A 142 -11.81 -4.78 -21.66
N GLU A 143 -12.12 -4.05 -22.73
CA GLU A 143 -12.13 -2.59 -22.70
C GLU A 143 -13.22 -2.04 -21.76
N SER A 144 -14.39 -2.70 -21.72
CA SER A 144 -15.51 -2.34 -20.84
C SER A 144 -15.19 -2.46 -19.35
N ASP A 145 -14.24 -3.31 -18.97
CA ASP A 145 -13.85 -3.50 -17.57
C ASP A 145 -13.27 -2.20 -16.97
N LEU A 146 -12.67 -1.35 -17.82
CA LEU A 146 -12.15 -0.05 -17.41
C LEU A 146 -13.26 0.86 -16.87
N ASP A 147 -14.44 0.81 -17.50
CA ASP A 147 -15.55 1.68 -17.13
C ASP A 147 -16.09 1.31 -15.73
N LEU A 148 -15.95 0.05 -15.31
CA LEU A 148 -16.32 -0.41 -13.97
C LEU A 148 -15.44 0.18 -12.85
N LEU A 149 -14.22 0.67 -13.17
CA LEU A 149 -13.33 1.28 -12.17
C LEU A 149 -13.87 2.60 -11.60
N GLN A 150 -14.88 3.21 -12.22
CA GLN A 150 -15.55 4.40 -11.72
C GLN A 150 -16.27 4.14 -10.39
N TYR A 151 -16.64 2.89 -10.11
CA TYR A 151 -17.34 2.49 -8.89
C TYR A 151 -16.42 2.29 -7.69
N ARG A 152 -15.09 2.36 -7.86
CA ARG A 152 -14.14 2.21 -6.75
C ARG A 152 -14.42 3.23 -5.65
N PRO A 153 -14.29 2.86 -4.35
CA PRO A 153 -14.59 3.74 -3.23
C PRO A 153 -13.83 5.07 -3.33
N ASP A 154 -14.48 6.23 -3.21
CA ASP A 154 -13.80 7.53 -3.30
C ASP A 154 -12.73 7.67 -2.22
N PRO A 155 -11.43 7.87 -2.54
CA PRO A 155 -10.36 7.99 -1.56
C PRO A 155 -10.59 9.07 -0.50
N GLN A 156 -11.44 10.08 -0.76
CA GLN A 156 -11.78 11.07 0.25
C GLN A 156 -12.55 10.48 1.45
N LEU A 157 -13.27 9.38 1.25
CA LEU A 157 -14.04 8.68 2.28
C LEU A 157 -13.18 7.72 3.12
N LEU A 158 -11.93 7.47 2.71
CA LEU A 158 -11.01 6.58 3.44
C LEU A 158 -10.86 7.04 4.89
N ASN A 159 -11.09 6.15 5.86
CA ASN A 159 -10.84 6.45 7.25
C ASN A 159 -9.33 6.46 7.52
N ILE A 160 -8.82 7.63 7.86
CA ILE A 160 -7.39 7.88 8.12
C ILE A 160 -7.09 8.13 9.60
N ALA A 161 -8.05 7.92 10.49
CA ALA A 161 -7.91 8.26 11.91
C ALA A 161 -6.76 7.48 12.57
N ARG A 162 -6.63 6.18 12.28
CA ARG A 162 -5.57 5.34 12.83
C ARG A 162 -4.19 5.80 12.34
N LEU A 163 -4.04 6.04 11.05
CA LEU A 163 -2.79 6.55 10.47
C LEU A 163 -2.38 7.88 11.11
N LYS A 164 -3.34 8.79 11.30
CA LYS A 164 -3.12 10.08 11.97
C LYS A 164 -2.70 9.92 13.43
N GLU A 165 -3.33 9.01 14.17
CA GLU A 165 -2.95 8.69 15.55
C GLU A 165 -1.51 8.15 15.62
N MET A 166 -1.15 7.23 14.73
CA MET A 166 0.21 6.70 14.66
C MET A 166 1.22 7.78 14.31
N ALA A 167 0.94 8.63 13.31
CA ALA A 167 1.83 9.74 12.94
C ALA A 167 2.07 10.70 14.12
N LEU A 168 1.03 10.99 14.91
CA LEU A 168 1.15 11.80 16.12
C LEU A 168 2.01 11.13 17.20
N LYS A 169 1.84 9.81 17.43
CA LYS A 169 2.65 9.05 18.40
C LYS A 169 4.12 9.00 18.03
N VAL A 170 4.42 8.90 16.72
CA VAL A 170 5.78 8.89 16.19
C VAL A 170 6.44 10.25 16.39
N GLY A 171 5.71 11.34 16.12
CA GLY A 171 6.22 12.70 16.28
C GLY A 171 7.53 12.90 15.53
N ASP A 172 8.52 13.49 16.21
CA ASP A 172 9.84 13.78 15.65
C ASP A 172 10.89 12.67 15.88
N ARG A 173 10.49 11.54 16.49
CA ARG A 173 11.40 10.42 16.77
C ARG A 173 11.74 9.59 15.52
N GLY A 174 10.89 9.61 14.51
CA GLY A 174 11.12 8.88 13.27
C GLY A 174 10.34 9.44 12.09
N LEU A 175 10.85 9.24 10.88
CA LEU A 175 10.16 9.68 9.68
C LEU A 175 9.00 8.71 9.38
N PHE A 176 7.79 9.26 9.35
CA PHE A 176 6.62 8.50 8.92
C PHE A 176 6.45 8.59 7.41
N ASN A 177 6.60 7.45 6.73
CA ASN A 177 6.52 7.33 5.28
C ASN A 177 5.36 6.40 4.88
N HIS A 178 4.57 6.84 3.90
CA HIS A 178 3.51 6.03 3.31
C HIS A 178 3.78 5.77 1.84
N CYS A 179 3.89 4.50 1.46
CA CYS A 179 4.10 4.07 0.08
C CYS A 179 2.75 3.85 -0.60
N ILE A 180 2.62 4.39 -1.81
CA ILE A 180 1.48 4.16 -2.70
C ILE A 180 1.98 3.73 -4.08
N PRO A 181 1.27 2.85 -4.79
CA PRO A 181 1.66 2.47 -6.14
C PRO A 181 1.38 3.64 -7.08
N GLY A 182 2.33 3.83 -7.97
CA GLY A 182 2.33 4.79 -9.03
C GLY A 182 1.31 4.48 -10.12
N VAL A 183 1.27 5.34 -11.12
CA VAL A 183 0.25 5.21 -12.18
C VAL A 183 0.55 4.02 -13.08
N TRP A 184 1.84 3.78 -13.36
CA TRP A 184 2.26 2.65 -14.17
C TRP A 184 2.11 1.35 -13.40
N ASP A 185 2.62 1.29 -12.17
CA ASP A 185 2.56 0.09 -11.33
C ASP A 185 1.11 -0.40 -11.16
N GLN A 186 0.17 0.46 -10.76
CA GLN A 186 -1.26 0.10 -10.68
C GLN A 186 -1.84 -0.38 -12.02
N ALA A 187 -1.41 0.17 -13.15
CA ALA A 187 -1.88 -0.31 -14.44
C ALA A 187 -1.40 -1.75 -14.68
N THR A 188 -0.15 -2.06 -14.31
CA THR A 188 0.39 -3.42 -14.40
C THR A 188 -0.26 -4.37 -13.42
N GLU A 189 -0.64 -3.94 -12.23
CA GLU A 189 -1.43 -4.75 -11.28
C GLU A 189 -2.82 -5.08 -11.85
N LEU A 190 -3.47 -4.09 -12.47
CA LEU A 190 -4.83 -4.24 -12.95
C LEU A 190 -4.93 -5.08 -14.24
N ARG A 191 -3.88 -5.09 -15.07
CA ARG A 191 -3.93 -5.67 -16.43
C ARG A 191 -2.78 -6.62 -16.77
N GLY A 192 -1.73 -6.61 -15.98
CA GLY A 192 -0.48 -7.32 -16.23
C GLY A 192 0.51 -6.48 -17.04
N ALA A 193 1.76 -6.47 -16.59
CA ALA A 193 2.84 -5.68 -17.18
C ALA A 193 2.98 -5.93 -18.69
N THR A 194 2.97 -7.20 -19.12
CA THR A 194 3.07 -7.55 -20.55
C THR A 194 1.96 -6.91 -21.38
N GLN A 195 0.72 -6.96 -20.91
CA GLN A 195 -0.42 -6.41 -21.66
C GLN A 195 -0.42 -4.89 -21.67
N VAL A 196 -0.02 -4.26 -20.56
CA VAL A 196 0.17 -2.79 -20.52
C VAL A 196 1.24 -2.37 -21.52
N MET A 197 2.36 -3.10 -21.60
CA MET A 197 3.43 -2.83 -22.58
C MET A 197 2.96 -3.01 -24.02
N MET A 198 2.17 -4.06 -24.31
CA MET A 198 1.61 -4.26 -25.66
C MET A 198 0.59 -3.17 -26.02
N ASP A 199 -0.23 -2.74 -25.08
CA ASP A 199 -1.24 -1.70 -25.30
C ASP A 199 -0.67 -0.31 -25.58
N LEU A 200 0.61 -0.06 -25.28
CA LEU A 200 1.31 1.14 -25.75
C LEU A 200 1.26 1.26 -27.28
N TYR A 201 1.33 0.11 -27.98
CA TYR A 201 1.34 0.06 -29.44
C TYR A 201 -0.04 -0.27 -30.00
N GLU A 202 -0.72 -1.26 -29.42
CA GLU A 202 -1.97 -1.79 -29.96
C GLU A 202 -3.17 -0.90 -29.63
N ARG A 203 -3.21 -0.35 -28.41
CA ARG A 203 -4.37 0.37 -27.87
C ARG A 203 -3.97 1.65 -27.10
N PRO A 204 -3.19 2.57 -27.70
CA PRO A 204 -2.63 3.71 -26.99
C PRO A 204 -3.68 4.67 -26.42
N LYS A 205 -4.83 4.82 -27.09
CA LYS A 205 -5.93 5.65 -26.59
C LYS A 205 -6.59 5.03 -25.36
N TRP A 206 -6.79 3.72 -25.36
CA TRP A 206 -7.35 2.99 -24.23
C TRP A 206 -6.41 3.03 -23.02
N LEU A 207 -5.13 2.75 -23.23
CA LEU A 207 -4.14 2.82 -22.15
C LEU A 207 -4.06 4.23 -21.54
N LYS A 208 -4.08 5.27 -22.37
CA LYS A 208 -4.16 6.66 -21.86
C LYS A 208 -5.40 6.92 -20.99
N ARG A 209 -6.55 6.32 -21.32
CA ARG A 209 -7.76 6.40 -20.47
C ARG A 209 -7.54 5.69 -19.14
N LEU A 210 -6.97 4.49 -19.15
CA LEU A 210 -6.63 3.74 -17.93
C LEU A 210 -5.70 4.55 -17.02
N LEU A 211 -4.57 5.04 -17.55
CA LEU A 211 -3.60 5.83 -16.77
C LEU A 211 -4.23 7.13 -16.24
N ALA A 212 -5.10 7.77 -17.02
CA ALA A 212 -5.81 8.97 -16.58
C ALA A 212 -6.79 8.69 -15.42
N ALA A 213 -7.53 7.58 -15.48
CA ALA A 213 -8.44 7.16 -14.43
C ALA A 213 -7.68 6.83 -13.12
N ILE A 214 -6.57 6.10 -13.21
CA ILE A 214 -5.68 5.80 -12.08
C ILE A 214 -5.11 7.09 -11.48
N LYS A 215 -4.53 7.96 -12.32
CA LYS A 215 -3.96 9.24 -11.88
C LYS A 215 -5.00 10.11 -11.17
N GLY A 216 -6.21 10.21 -11.71
CA GLY A 216 -7.29 10.99 -11.10
C GLY A 216 -7.60 10.51 -9.68
N ARG A 217 -7.71 9.20 -9.51
CA ARG A 217 -7.90 8.57 -8.19
C ARG A 217 -6.70 8.81 -7.25
N LEU A 218 -5.49 8.63 -7.73
CA LEU A 218 -4.26 8.81 -6.94
C LEU A 218 -4.11 10.23 -6.41
N ILE A 219 -4.45 11.25 -7.20
CA ILE A 219 -4.44 12.64 -6.73
C ILE A 219 -5.39 12.82 -5.54
N CYS A 220 -6.60 12.25 -5.59
CA CYS A 220 -7.52 12.27 -4.46
C CYS A 220 -6.95 11.55 -3.24
N HIS A 221 -6.32 10.40 -3.46
CA HIS A 221 -5.72 9.61 -2.38
C HIS A 221 -4.56 10.34 -1.70
N VAL A 222 -3.62 10.91 -2.46
CA VAL A 222 -2.50 11.72 -1.93
C VAL A 222 -3.02 12.91 -1.13
N ARG A 223 -4.05 13.61 -1.63
CA ARG A 223 -4.68 14.72 -0.89
C ARG A 223 -5.30 14.25 0.43
N ARG A 224 -5.93 13.08 0.45
CA ARG A 224 -6.48 12.49 1.68
C ARG A 224 -5.36 12.15 2.67
N LEU A 225 -4.31 11.50 2.20
CA LEU A 225 -3.14 11.16 3.01
C LEU A 225 -2.44 12.40 3.57
N GLY A 226 -2.38 13.51 2.81
CA GLY A 226 -1.84 14.78 3.29
C GLY A 226 -2.53 15.36 4.54
N GLN A 227 -3.71 14.85 4.92
CA GLN A 227 -4.45 15.27 6.12
C GLN A 227 -4.02 14.50 7.40
N THR A 228 -3.12 13.54 7.27
CA THR A 228 -2.71 12.63 8.37
C THR A 228 -1.56 13.16 9.21
N GLY A 229 -0.75 14.07 8.68
CA GLY A 229 0.50 14.51 9.32
C GLY A 229 1.67 13.56 9.13
N ILE A 230 1.59 12.58 8.23
CA ILE A 230 2.77 11.82 7.79
C ILE A 230 3.81 12.76 7.15
N HIS A 231 5.08 12.39 7.25
CA HIS A 231 6.19 13.24 6.83
C HIS A 231 6.48 13.11 5.34
N ALA A 232 6.27 11.90 4.78
CA ALA A 232 6.58 11.60 3.39
C ALA A 232 5.55 10.64 2.77
N ILE A 233 5.39 10.77 1.45
CA ILE A 233 4.69 9.82 0.61
C ILE A 233 5.67 9.37 -0.47
N VAL A 234 5.85 8.07 -0.62
CA VAL A 234 6.63 7.48 -1.71
C VAL A 234 5.66 6.94 -2.76
N LEU A 235 5.91 7.32 -4.01
CA LEU A 235 5.27 6.73 -5.19
C LEU A 235 6.18 5.62 -5.72
N ASP A 236 5.70 4.39 -5.73
CA ASP A 236 6.41 3.21 -6.23
C ASP A 236 5.97 2.93 -7.68
N GLU A 237 6.88 2.92 -8.66
CA GLU A 237 6.55 2.84 -10.10
C GLU A 237 7.24 1.67 -10.80
#